data_AF-A0AAW9PZF0-F1
#
_entry.id   AF-A0AAW9PZF0-F1
#
_cell.length_a   1.000
_cell.length_b   1.000
_cell.length_c   1.000
_cell.angle_alpha   90.00
_cell.angle_beta   90.00
_cell.angle_gamma   90.00
#
_symmetry.space_group_name_H-M   'P 1'
#
loop_
_entity.id
_entity.type
_entity.pdbx_description
1 polymer ?
#
loop_
_entity_poly.entity_id
_entity_poly.type
_entity_poly.pdbx_seq_one_letter_code
_entity_poly.pdbx_strand_id
1 'polypeptide(L)'
;MSKKQKFPFLVGSKWTAMQETFGWRHFIVTNRKNEGNLVFAELKAACGGTHPHSGNRTVCFWLNAKALNERSLWLPGWQALSEQLPPNTADREDLA
;
A
#
# COMPACT_ATOMS: atom_id res chain seq x y z
N MET A 1 -33.63 -0.10 8.73
CA MET A 1 -32.66 -0.91 7.96
C MET A 1 -31.30 -0.25 8.01
N SER A 2 -30.33 -0.87 8.69
CA SER A 2 -28.96 -0.38 8.80
C SER A 2 -28.30 -0.46 7.42
N LYS A 3 -28.11 0.68 6.75
CA LYS A 3 -27.42 0.75 5.45
C LYS A 3 -26.02 0.14 5.64
N LYS A 4 -25.79 -1.06 5.08
CA LYS A 4 -24.48 -1.72 5.09
C LYS A 4 -23.43 -0.71 4.63
N GLN A 5 -22.52 -0.34 5.53
CA GLN A 5 -21.43 0.57 5.21
C GLN A 5 -20.59 -0.06 4.10
N LYS A 6 -20.41 0.66 2.99
CA LYS A 6 -19.41 0.28 1.99
C LYS A 6 -18.03 0.52 2.61
N PHE A 7 -17.25 -0.56 2.78
CA PHE A 7 -15.91 -0.59 3.39
C PHE A 7 -15.86 -0.17 4.87
N PRO A 8 -16.39 -0.98 5.81
CA PRO A 8 -16.35 -0.68 7.25
C PRO A 8 -14.92 -0.63 7.81
N PHE A 9 -13.99 -1.39 7.21
CA PHE A 9 -12.59 -1.50 7.68
C PHE A 9 -11.61 -0.66 6.85
N LEU A 10 -12.09 0.27 6.00
CA LEU A 10 -11.23 1.02 5.09
C LEU A 10 -10.20 1.87 5.84
N VAL A 11 -10.67 2.66 6.81
CA VAL A 11 -9.80 3.49 7.66
C VAL A 11 -9.03 2.58 8.60
N GLY A 12 -7.71 2.78 8.69
CA GLY A 12 -6.79 1.92 9.42
C GLY A 12 -6.29 0.72 8.62
N SER A 13 -6.83 0.46 7.41
CA SER A 13 -6.28 -0.58 6.54
C SER A 13 -4.86 -0.22 6.09
N LYS A 14 -4.01 -1.25 6.08
CA LYS A 14 -2.61 -1.18 5.65
C LYS A 14 -2.51 -1.65 4.20
N TRP A 15 -1.70 -0.97 3.41
CA TRP A 15 -1.52 -1.25 2.00
C TRP A 15 -0.05 -1.13 1.59
N THR A 16 0.37 -2.01 0.70
CA THR A 16 1.68 -2.00 0.08
C THR A 16 1.52 -1.73 -1.42
N ALA A 17 2.16 -0.67 -1.91
CA ALA A 17 2.21 -0.35 -3.33
C ALA A 17 3.21 -1.25 -4.04
N MET A 18 2.79 -1.86 -5.15
CA MET A 18 3.64 -2.71 -5.99
C MET A 18 4.75 -1.91 -6.69
N GLN A 19 4.42 -0.67 -7.08
CA GLN A 19 5.36 0.31 -7.60
C GLN A 19 5.56 1.42 -6.59
N GLU A 20 6.79 1.93 -6.52
CA GLU A 20 7.13 3.03 -5.63
C GLU A 20 6.27 4.25 -5.96
N THR A 21 5.54 4.74 -4.95
CA THR A 21 4.67 5.89 -5.07
C THR A 21 5.27 7.02 -4.24
N PHE A 22 5.75 8.09 -4.88
CA PHE A 22 6.43 9.22 -4.23
C PHE A 22 7.69 8.87 -3.43
N GLY A 23 8.36 7.75 -3.70
CA GLY A 23 9.46 7.25 -2.86
C GLY A 23 9.02 6.30 -1.73
N TRP A 24 7.74 5.92 -1.68
CA TRP A 24 7.16 5.12 -0.60
C TRP A 24 6.41 3.91 -1.14
N ARG A 25 6.41 2.83 -0.35
CA ARG A 25 5.67 1.61 -0.66
C ARG A 25 4.61 1.26 0.39
N HIS A 26 4.83 1.63 1.65
CA HIS A 26 3.90 1.30 2.74
C HIS A 26 3.03 2.49 3.09
N PHE A 27 1.72 2.26 3.03
CA PHE A 27 0.70 3.28 3.29
C PHE A 27 -0.37 2.76 4.24
N ILE A 28 -0.96 3.66 5.02
CA ILE A 28 -2.10 3.41 5.89
C ILE A 28 -3.21 4.35 5.48
N VAL A 29 -4.44 3.85 5.41
CA VAL A 29 -5.59 4.71 5.18
C VAL A 29 -5.92 5.47 6.46
N THR A 30 -5.79 6.78 6.45
CA THR A 30 -6.09 7.65 7.61
C THR A 30 -7.49 8.21 7.56
N ASN A 31 -8.07 8.37 6.37
CA ASN A 31 -9.37 8.98 6.19
C ASN A 31 -10.14 8.36 5.01
N ARG A 32 -11.46 8.59 5.00
CA ARG A 32 -12.33 8.22 3.88
C ARG A 32 -13.30 9.35 3.57
N LYS A 33 -13.59 9.51 2.27
CA LYS A 33 -14.56 10.49 1.77
C LYS A 33 -15.49 9.79 0.80
N ASN A 34 -16.80 9.91 1.04
CA ASN A 34 -17.82 9.39 0.16
C ASN A 34 -18.31 10.52 -0.74
N GLU A 35 -18.11 10.40 -2.04
CA GLU A 35 -18.51 11.40 -3.02
C GLU A 35 -19.48 10.77 -4.02
N GLY A 36 -20.78 10.94 -3.74
CA GLY A 36 -21.85 10.27 -4.48
C GLY A 36 -21.72 8.74 -4.40
N ASN A 37 -21.43 8.12 -5.55
CA ASN A 37 -21.24 6.68 -5.69
C ASN A 37 -19.79 6.22 -5.51
N LEU A 38 -18.85 7.16 -5.40
CA LEU A 38 -17.42 6.87 -5.26
C LEU A 38 -16.98 7.00 -3.80
N VAL A 39 -15.98 6.22 -3.43
CA VAL A 39 -15.35 6.28 -2.12
C VAL A 39 -13.88 6.57 -2.38
N PHE A 40 -13.36 7.60 -1.73
CA PHE A 40 -11.95 7.94 -1.74
C PHE A 40 -11.32 7.59 -0.39
N ALA A 41 -10.09 7.10 -0.44
CA ALA A 41 -9.27 6.79 0.72
C ALA A 41 -8.09 7.77 0.74
N GLU A 42 -7.84 8.37 1.90
CA GLU A 42 -6.62 9.12 2.17
C GLU A 42 -5.54 8.16 2.63
N LEU A 43 -4.48 8.01 1.86
CA LEU A 43 -3.33 7.19 2.20
C LEU A 43 -2.21 8.07 2.72
N LYS A 44 -1.69 7.72 3.89
CA LYS A 44 -0.51 8.33 4.50
C LYS A 44 0.63 7.32 4.50
N ALA A 45 1.81 7.75 4.08
CA ALA A 45 2.99 6.90 4.14
C ALA A 45 3.33 6.52 5.59
N ALA A 46 3.58 5.24 5.82
CA ALA A 46 3.79 4.67 7.15
C ALA A 46 5.26 4.55 7.55
N CYS A 47 6.11 4.13 6.61
CA CYS A 47 7.52 3.86 6.90
C CYS A 47 8.39 4.97 6.34
N GLY A 48 8.89 5.84 7.22
CA GLY A 48 9.92 6.84 6.93
C GLY A 48 11.01 6.26 6.04
N GLY A 49 10.94 6.50 4.73
CA GLY A 49 12.00 6.07 3.82
C GLY A 49 13.29 6.70 4.29
N THR A 50 14.27 5.88 4.66
CA THR A 50 15.62 6.30 5.06
C THR A 50 16.40 6.74 3.81
N HIS A 51 15.81 7.62 3.01
CA HIS A 51 16.57 8.32 1.99
C HIS A 51 17.32 9.46 2.69
N PRO A 52 18.66 9.47 2.68
CA PRO A 52 19.47 10.46 3.41
C PRO A 52 19.24 11.90 2.91
N HIS A 53 18.54 12.10 1.79
CA HIS A 53 18.18 13.40 1.23
C HIS A 53 16.69 13.77 1.40
N SER A 54 15.86 12.89 1.95
CA SER A 54 14.42 13.12 2.11
C SER A 54 14.13 13.50 3.56
N GLY A 55 14.43 14.75 3.92
CA GLY A 55 14.10 15.31 5.24
C GLY A 55 12.63 15.05 5.58
N ASN A 56 12.39 14.30 6.67
CA ASN A 56 11.11 13.99 7.32
C ASN A 56 9.83 14.43 6.57
N ARG A 57 9.61 13.89 5.37
CA ARG A 57 8.46 14.27 4.53
C ARG A 57 7.52 13.09 4.47
N THR A 58 6.49 13.11 5.30
CA THR A 58 5.41 12.14 5.17
C THR A 58 4.53 12.54 3.99
N VAL A 59 4.35 11.66 3.01
CA VAL A 59 3.42 11.89 1.91
C VAL A 59 2.01 11.47 2.32
N CYS A 60 1.02 12.28 1.96
CA CYS A 60 -0.39 11.95 2.06
C CYS A 60 -1.11 12.32 0.77
N PHE A 61 -1.97 11.43 0.28
CA PHE A 61 -2.73 11.67 -0.93
C PHE A 61 -4.04 10.92 -0.91
N TRP A 62 -4.97 11.36 -1.75
CA TRP A 62 -6.28 10.76 -1.91
C TRP A 62 -6.34 9.94 -3.19
N LEU A 63 -6.94 8.76 -3.12
CA LEU A 63 -7.18 7.91 -4.28
C LEU A 63 -8.56 7.24 -4.19
N ASN A 64 -9.11 6.86 -5.33
CA ASN A 64 -10.39 6.14 -5.36
C ASN A 64 -10.20 4.76 -4.73
N ALA A 65 -10.94 4.44 -3.67
CA ALA A 65 -10.82 3.17 -2.93
C ALA A 65 -11.02 1.93 -3.81
N LYS A 66 -11.63 2.06 -5.00
CA LYS A 66 -11.66 0.99 -6.00
C LYS A 66 -10.27 0.57 -6.48
N ALA A 67 -9.32 1.49 -6.60
CA ALA A 67 -7.95 1.17 -7.03
C ALA A 67 -7.23 0.25 -6.03
N LEU A 68 -7.59 0.29 -4.74
CA LEU A 68 -7.05 -0.65 -3.74
C LEU A 68 -7.48 -2.11 -3.98
N ASN A 69 -8.51 -2.35 -4.80
CA ASN A 69 -8.83 -3.71 -5.25
C ASN A 69 -7.91 -4.21 -6.36
N GLU A 70 -7.18 -3.31 -7.04
CA GLU A 70 -6.30 -3.67 -8.14
C GLU A 70 -4.98 -4.23 -7.59
N ARG A 71 -4.89 -5.56 -7.52
CA ARG A 71 -3.75 -6.28 -6.93
C ARG A 71 -2.43 -6.04 -7.64
N SER A 72 -2.47 -5.64 -8.91
CA SER A 72 -1.29 -5.23 -9.69
C SER A 72 -0.66 -3.93 -9.18
N LEU A 73 -1.43 -3.11 -8.46
CA LEU A 73 -0.99 -1.83 -7.91
C LEU A 73 -0.87 -1.89 -6.38
N TRP A 74 -1.79 -2.58 -5.71
CA TRP A 74 -1.96 -2.54 -4.27
C TRP A 74 -2.16 -3.94 -3.66
N LEU A 75 -1.31 -4.26 -2.69
CA LEU A 75 -1.44 -5.44 -1.84
C LEU A 75 -1.98 -5.05 -0.46
N PRO A 76 -2.96 -5.81 0.08
CA PRO A 76 -3.42 -5.60 1.43
C PRO A 76 -2.36 -6.05 2.45
N GLY A 77 -2.21 -5.31 3.54
CA GLY A 77 -1.21 -5.59 4.57
C GLY A 77 0.15 -4.96 4.29
N TRP A 78 1.10 -5.25 5.18
CA TRP A 78 2.50 -4.91 4.99
C TRP A 78 3.21 -6.11 4.41
N GLN A 79 3.69 -5.99 3.17
CA GLN A 79 4.53 -7.01 2.56
C GLN A 79 5.97 -6.49 2.51
N ALA A 80 6.90 -7.33 2.94
CA ALA A 80 8.33 -7.02 2.86
C ALA A 80 8.82 -7.26 1.43
N LEU A 81 9.73 -6.40 0.95
CA LEU A 81 10.35 -6.50 -0.37
C LEU A 81 10.96 -7.89 -0.62
N SER A 82 11.49 -8.52 0.43
CA SER A 82 12.12 -9.84 0.38
C SER A 82 11.17 -10.97 -0.04
N GLU A 83 9.86 -10.79 0.13
CA GLU A 83 8.86 -11.82 -0.17
C GLU A 83 8.31 -11.71 -1.60
N GLN A 84 8.63 -10.61 -2.31
CA GLN A 84 8.24 -10.40 -3.70
C GLN A 84 9.29 -10.91 -4.70
N LEU A 85 10.51 -11.20 -4.24
CA LEU A 85 11.53 -11.84 -5.05
C LEU A 85 11.26 -13.35 -5.05
N PRO A 86 11.25 -14.03 -6.22
CA PRO A 86 11.23 -15.49 -6.22
C PRO A 86 12.41 -16.00 -5.38
N PRO A 87 12.24 -17.11 -4.64
CA PRO A 87 13.33 -17.68 -3.87
C PRO A 87 14.53 -17.87 -4.80
N ASN A 88 15.61 -17.17 -4.46
CA ASN A 88 16.87 -17.18 -5.16
C ASN A 88 17.25 -18.63 -5.48
N THR A 89 17.28 -19.00 -6.77
CA THR A 89 17.72 -20.31 -7.26
C THR A 89 19.24 -20.39 -7.18
N ALA A 90 19.81 -20.18 -6.00
CA ALA A 90 21.25 -20.19 -5.75
C ALA A 90 21.66 -21.41 -4.92
N ASP A 91 21.17 -22.59 -5.30
CA ASP A 91 21.64 -23.86 -4.72
C ASP A 91 21.66 -24.98 -5.77
N ARG A 92 22.12 -24.72 -6.99
CA ARG A 92 22.19 -25.79 -8.00
C ARG A 92 23.29 -25.63 -9.03
N GLU A 93 24.52 -25.37 -8.59
CA GLU A 93 25.72 -25.48 -9.43
C GLU A 93 26.99 -25.55 -8.56
N ASP A 94 27.28 -26.70 -7.95
CA ASP A 94 28.65 -27.22 -7.75
C ASP A 94 28.60 -28.69 -7.30
N LEU A 95 28.31 -29.58 -8.26
CA LEU A 95 28.54 -31.01 -8.12
C LEU A 95 28.68 -31.60 -9.52
N ALA A 96 29.84 -31.33 -10.14
CA ALA A 96 30.40 -32.12 -11.23
C ALA A 96 31.89 -31.79 -11.40
#